data_AF-A0A935Y2B6-F1
#
_entry.id   AF-A0A935Y2B6-F1
#
_cell.length_a   1.000
_cell.length_b   1.000
_cell.length_c   1.000
_cell.angle_alpha   90.00
_cell.angle_beta   90.00
_cell.angle_gamma   90.00
#
_symmetry.space_group_name_H-M   'P 1'
#
loop_
_entity.id
_entity.type
_entity.pdbx_description
1 polymer ?
#
loop_
_entity_poly.entity_id
_entity_poly.type
_entity_poly.pdbx_seq_one_letter_code
_entity_poly.pdbx_strand_id
1 'polypeptide(L)'
;MASNVTLTDILSAGLSLISASGNNGTASIAGASVGATTASLQVGATLTLVVNATVTASSGNITNTAVGTSTTPDPTPTNTVTVVTPVATSADLTLTKVASSTSGTQGQTISYTVTLVNPVPRWPAT
;
A
#
# COMPACT_ATOMS: atom_id res chain seq x y z
N MET A 1 34.55 2.50 1.32
CA MET A 1 33.53 1.50 1.69
C MET A 1 32.85 1.95 2.98
N ALA A 2 31.60 1.55 3.20
CA ALA A 2 30.87 1.82 4.43
C ALA A 2 30.77 0.53 5.26
N SER A 3 30.99 0.60 6.56
CA SER A 3 30.94 -0.56 7.46
C SER A 3 29.63 -0.59 8.23
N ASN A 4 29.15 -1.80 8.54
CA ASN A 4 27.93 -2.06 9.31
C ASN A 4 26.74 -1.24 8.80
N VAL A 5 26.47 -1.35 7.50
CA VAL A 5 25.38 -0.60 6.87
C VAL A 5 24.06 -1.26 7.22
N THR A 6 23.10 -0.45 7.65
CA THR A 6 21.75 -0.89 8.00
C THR A 6 20.74 -0.04 7.24
N LEU A 7 19.81 -0.69 6.54
CA LEU A 7 18.57 -0.10 6.06
C LEU A 7 17.44 -0.52 6.99
N THR A 8 16.58 0.43 7.34
CA THR A 8 15.38 0.19 8.14
C THR A 8 14.21 0.90 7.48
N ASP A 9 13.08 0.23 7.40
CA ASP A 9 11.80 0.77 6.96
C ASP A 9 10.72 0.34 7.94
N ILE A 10 9.94 1.31 8.45
CA ILE A 10 8.84 1.03 9.37
C ILE A 10 7.56 1.30 8.60
N LEU A 11 6.81 0.23 8.32
CA LEU A 11 5.54 0.34 7.62
C LEU A 11 4.60 1.24 8.42
N SER A 12 4.11 2.27 7.77
CA SER A 12 3.14 3.20 8.36
C SER A 12 1.77 2.57 8.55
N ALA A 13 0.92 3.24 9.31
CA ALA A 13 -0.51 2.92 9.31
C ALA A 13 -1.06 2.92 7.87
N GLY A 14 -2.00 2.02 7.59
CA GLY A 14 -2.51 1.82 6.25
C GLY A 14 -1.73 0.81 5.40
N LEU A 15 -0.71 0.15 5.98
CA LEU A 15 0.00 -0.97 5.36
C LEU A 15 -0.02 -2.20 6.28
N SER A 16 -0.02 -3.39 5.69
CA SER A 16 0.20 -4.67 6.37
C SER A 16 1.30 -5.45 5.67
N LEU A 17 2.34 -5.83 6.41
CA LEU A 17 3.50 -6.52 5.83
C LEU A 17 3.11 -7.90 5.30
N ILE A 18 3.55 -8.22 4.08
CA ILE A 18 3.48 -9.55 3.47
C ILE A 18 4.83 -10.24 3.61
N SER A 19 5.90 -9.58 3.12
CA SER A 19 7.25 -10.11 3.13
C SER A 19 8.28 -9.00 2.96
N ALA A 20 9.53 -9.29 3.29
CA ALA A 20 10.66 -8.46 2.96
C ALA A 20 11.83 -9.33 2.49
N SER A 21 12.63 -8.80 1.56
CA SER A 21 13.84 -9.46 1.07
C SER A 21 14.95 -8.45 0.86
N GLY A 22 16.19 -8.91 0.99
CA GLY A 22 17.38 -8.08 0.83
C GLY A 22 18.24 -8.59 -0.32
N ASN A 23 18.90 -7.68 -1.02
CA ASN A 23 20.01 -8.01 -1.91
C ASN A 23 21.31 -7.44 -1.34
N ASN A 24 22.37 -8.25 -1.36
CA ASN A 24 23.69 -7.86 -0.86
C ASN A 24 23.70 -7.53 0.66
N GLY A 25 22.81 -8.19 1.41
CA GLY A 25 22.66 -8.08 2.86
C GLY A 25 21.63 -9.07 3.41
N THR A 26 21.54 -9.15 4.73
CA THR A 26 20.59 -10.01 5.45
C THR A 26 19.34 -9.21 5.78
N ALA A 27 18.19 -9.66 5.27
CA ALA A 27 16.91 -9.05 5.62
C ALA A 27 16.44 -9.48 7.02
N SER A 28 15.74 -8.59 7.72
CA SER A 28 15.10 -8.87 9.00
C SER A 28 13.68 -8.30 9.03
N ILE A 29 12.82 -8.98 9.78
CA ILE A 29 11.42 -8.58 9.98
C ILE A 29 11.14 -8.65 11.49
N ALA A 30 10.63 -7.55 12.04
CA ALA A 30 10.21 -7.44 13.43
C ALA A 30 8.90 -6.65 13.49
N GLY A 31 7.77 -7.36 13.37
CA GLY A 31 6.45 -6.75 13.28
C GLY A 31 6.32 -5.90 12.01
N ALA A 32 6.03 -4.61 12.16
CA ALA A 32 5.95 -3.64 11.05
C ALA A 32 7.32 -3.03 10.67
N SER A 33 8.39 -3.33 11.42
CA SER A 33 9.74 -2.90 11.09
C SER A 33 10.43 -3.95 10.25
N VAL A 34 10.97 -3.54 9.11
CA VAL A 34 11.76 -4.38 8.22
C VAL A 34 13.10 -3.73 7.96
N GLY A 35 14.13 -4.55 7.74
CA GLY A 35 15.47 -4.03 7.52
C GLY A 35 16.32 -4.92 6.65
N ALA A 36 17.45 -4.38 6.25
CA ALA A 36 18.53 -5.13 5.62
C ALA A 36 19.88 -4.65 6.17
N THR A 37 20.77 -5.58 6.52
CA THR A 37 22.10 -5.25 7.03
C THR A 37 23.20 -5.87 6.19
N THR A 38 24.33 -5.18 6.09
CA THR A 38 25.57 -5.75 5.55
C THR A 38 26.77 -5.26 6.34
N ALA A 39 27.73 -6.15 6.59
CA ALA A 39 28.92 -5.81 7.36
C ALA A 39 29.82 -4.80 6.61
N SER A 40 29.80 -4.83 5.28
CA SER A 40 30.58 -3.92 4.44
C SER A 40 29.89 -3.68 3.11
N LEU A 41 29.75 -2.41 2.74
CA LEU A 41 29.27 -1.98 1.43
C LEU A 41 30.41 -1.30 0.67
N GLN A 42 30.86 -1.93 -0.41
CA GLN A 42 31.94 -1.43 -1.24
C GLN A 42 31.54 -0.17 -2.02
N VAL A 43 32.53 0.60 -2.46
CA VAL A 43 32.28 1.80 -3.29
C VAL A 43 31.61 1.38 -4.59
N GLY A 44 30.48 2.00 -4.93
CA GLY A 44 29.68 1.66 -6.11
C GLY A 44 28.77 0.44 -5.95
N ALA A 45 28.82 -0.28 -4.82
CA ALA A 45 27.89 -1.37 -4.52
C ALA A 45 26.57 -0.83 -3.96
N THR A 46 25.51 -1.64 -4.06
CA THR A 46 24.18 -1.31 -3.55
C THR A 46 23.74 -2.36 -2.53
N LEU A 47 23.11 -1.90 -1.46
CA LEU A 47 22.29 -2.71 -0.55
C LEU A 47 20.84 -2.36 -0.86
N THR A 48 20.00 -3.35 -1.11
CA THR A 48 18.58 -3.13 -1.44
C THR A 48 17.70 -3.87 -0.45
N LEU A 49 16.64 -3.22 0.01
CA LEU A 49 15.55 -3.82 0.77
C LEU A 49 14.27 -3.70 -0.07
N VAL A 50 13.65 -4.85 -0.37
CA VAL A 50 12.36 -4.93 -1.06
C VAL A 50 11.32 -5.31 -0.03
N VAL A 51 10.29 -4.47 0.10
CA VAL A 51 9.20 -4.63 1.07
C VAL A 51 7.89 -4.80 0.32
N ASN A 52 7.23 -5.93 0.55
CA ASN A 52 5.91 -6.21 0.01
C ASN A 52 4.87 -6.03 1.10
N ALA A 53 3.90 -5.15 0.89
CA ALA A 53 2.85 -4.85 1.83
C ALA A 53 1.49 -4.70 1.13
N THR A 54 0.43 -5.09 1.83
CA THR A 54 -0.96 -4.82 1.44
C THR A 54 -1.38 -3.45 1.94
N VAL A 55 -2.02 -2.65 1.08
CA VAL A 55 -2.66 -1.40 1.49
C VAL A 55 -3.94 -1.72 2.28
N THR A 56 -4.00 -1.26 3.53
CA THR A 56 -5.16 -1.40 4.44
C THR A 56 -5.89 -0.09 4.69
N ALA A 57 -5.32 1.06 4.29
CA ALA A 57 -6.05 2.33 4.31
C ALA A 57 -7.19 2.31 3.30
N SER A 58 -8.35 2.87 3.66
CA SER A 58 -9.50 3.00 2.76
C SER A 58 -9.45 4.27 1.91
N SER A 59 -8.69 5.28 2.34
CA SER A 59 -8.56 6.58 1.67
C SER A 59 -7.39 7.39 2.25
N GLY A 60 -7.05 8.50 1.62
CA GLY A 60 -6.07 9.45 2.12
C GLY A 60 -4.66 9.13 1.64
N ASN A 61 -3.64 9.50 2.41
CA ASN A 61 -2.25 9.31 2.02
C ASN A 61 -1.54 8.34 2.97
N ILE A 62 -0.83 7.37 2.42
CA ILE A 62 0.10 6.50 3.15
C ILE A 62 1.49 7.11 3.03
N THR A 63 2.17 7.31 4.16
CA THR A 63 3.51 7.90 4.20
C THR A 63 4.50 6.88 4.73
N ASN A 64 5.35 6.34 3.86
CA ASN A 64 6.36 5.35 4.22
C ASN A 64 7.76 6.00 4.28
N THR A 65 8.56 5.67 5.29
CA THR A 65 9.90 6.28 5.48
C THR A 65 10.95 5.21 5.76
N ALA A 66 12.04 5.26 4.98
CA ALA A 66 13.20 4.41 5.14
C ALA A 66 14.42 5.22 5.58
N VAL A 67 15.28 4.60 6.39
CA VAL A 67 16.50 5.19 6.95
C VAL A 67 17.68 4.25 6.72
N GLY A 68 18.77 4.80 6.17
CA GLY A 68 20.07 4.15 6.06
C GLY A 68 21.05 4.66 7.11
N THR A 69 21.83 3.77 7.70
CA THR A 69 22.90 4.12 8.65
C THR A 69 24.16 3.30 8.38
N SER A 70 25.31 3.79 8.86
CA SER A 70 26.60 3.10 8.82
C SER A 70 27.42 3.53 10.05
N THR A 71 28.36 2.68 10.49
CA THR A 71 29.36 3.08 11.49
C THR A 71 30.50 3.89 10.88
N THR A 72 30.65 3.88 9.56
CA THR A 72 31.58 4.79 8.86
C THR A 72 30.96 6.18 8.82
N PRO A 73 31.63 7.22 9.34
CA PRO A 73 31.07 8.57 9.35
C PRO A 73 30.73 9.07 7.95
N ASP A 74 29.48 9.49 7.77
CA ASP A 74 29.03 10.22 6.59
C ASP A 74 29.12 11.73 6.92
N PRO A 75 29.96 12.51 6.21
CA PRO A 75 30.10 13.94 6.47
C PRO A 75 28.85 14.75 6.06
N THR A 76 27.93 14.17 5.29
CA THR A 76 26.71 14.82 4.79
C THR A 76 25.51 13.86 4.86
N PRO A 77 25.08 13.45 6.07
CA PRO A 77 24.09 12.39 6.22
C PRO A 77 22.74 12.86 5.68
N THR A 78 22.35 12.30 4.53
CA THR A 78 21.05 12.51 3.88
C THR A 78 20.40 11.16 3.56
N ASN A 79 20.50 10.24 4.50
CA ASN A 79 20.15 8.83 4.32
C ASN A 79 18.72 8.49 4.78
N THR A 80 17.83 9.49 4.87
CA THR A 80 16.42 9.30 5.22
C THR A 80 15.54 9.73 4.05
N VAL A 81 14.65 8.86 3.60
CA VAL A 81 13.77 9.11 2.46
C VAL A 81 12.34 8.75 2.80
N THR A 82 11.41 9.63 2.42
CA THR A 82 9.97 9.45 2.63
C THR A 82 9.23 9.46 1.30
N VAL A 83 8.29 8.54 1.15
CA VAL A 83 7.40 8.45 -0.02
C VAL A 83 5.95 8.54 0.45
N VAL A 84 5.14 9.32 -0.27
CA VAL A 84 3.71 9.50 -0.02
C VAL A 84 2.92 8.87 -1.15
N THR A 85 2.04 7.93 -0.81
CA THR A 85 1.19 7.19 -1.75
C THR A 85 -0.28 7.55 -1.50
N PRO A 86 -0.95 8.25 -2.43
CA PRO A 86 -2.37 8.54 -2.30
C PRO A 86 -3.20 7.28 -2.54
N VAL A 87 -4.19 7.06 -1.68
CA VAL A 87 -5.19 5.99 -1.74
C VAL A 87 -6.54 6.64 -2.04
N ALA A 88 -7.05 6.34 -3.24
CA ALA A 88 -8.37 6.80 -3.66
C ALA A 88 -9.46 5.85 -3.19
N THR A 89 -10.60 6.39 -2.76
CA THR A 89 -11.82 5.61 -2.61
C THR A 89 -12.38 5.27 -3.98
N SER A 90 -12.87 4.05 -4.13
CA SER A 90 -13.67 3.64 -5.29
C SER A 90 -14.97 3.01 -4.81
N ALA A 91 -16.08 3.39 -5.43
CA ALA A 91 -17.38 2.78 -5.20
C ALA A 91 -17.79 2.03 -6.48
N ASP A 92 -18.32 0.83 -6.32
CA ASP A 92 -18.85 0.02 -7.40
C ASP A 92 -20.37 0.09 -7.33
N LEU A 93 -20.98 1.09 -7.97
CA LEU A 93 -22.42 1.32 -7.84
C LEU A 93 -23.21 0.62 -8.96
N THR A 94 -24.26 -0.11 -8.59
CA THR A 94 -25.21 -0.77 -9.52
C THR A 94 -26.62 -0.24 -9.27
N LEU A 95 -27.31 0.18 -10.34
CA LEU A 95 -28.66 0.72 -10.30
C LEU A 95 -29.65 -0.21 -11.00
N THR A 96 -30.78 -0.53 -10.35
CA THR A 96 -31.90 -1.25 -10.95
C THR A 96 -33.19 -0.47 -10.80
N LYS A 97 -34.09 -0.59 -11.79
CA LYS A 97 -35.43 -0.01 -11.74
C LYS A 97 -36.43 -1.04 -12.25
N VAL A 98 -37.44 -1.32 -11.44
CA VAL A 98 -38.48 -2.32 -11.74
C VAL A 98 -39.84 -1.66 -11.58
N ALA A 99 -40.67 -1.76 -12.62
CA ALA A 99 -42.06 -1.33 -12.56
C ALA A 99 -42.92 -2.44 -11.91
N SER A 100 -43.97 -2.06 -11.18
CA SER A 100 -44.94 -3.01 -10.63
C SER A 100 -45.78 -3.72 -11.71
N SER A 101 -45.77 -3.18 -12.94
CA SER A 101 -46.40 -3.77 -14.13
C SER A 101 -45.61 -3.39 -15.38
N THR A 102 -45.56 -4.28 -16.38
CA THR A 102 -44.94 -4.03 -17.69
C THR A 102 -45.84 -3.28 -18.66
N SER A 103 -47.11 -3.04 -18.28
CA SER A 103 -48.10 -2.32 -19.08
C SER A 103 -49.04 -1.50 -18.18
N GLY A 104 -49.66 -0.47 -18.74
CA GLY A 104 -50.60 0.39 -18.04
C GLY A 104 -51.73 0.86 -18.94
N THR A 105 -52.91 1.01 -18.36
CA THR A 105 -54.06 1.67 -19.01
C THR A 105 -54.27 3.05 -18.38
N GLN A 106 -54.94 3.96 -19.09
CA GLN A 106 -55.23 5.30 -18.56
C GLN A 106 -55.96 5.21 -17.21
N GLY A 107 -55.50 5.98 -16.23
CA GLY A 107 -56.06 6.00 -14.88
C GLY A 107 -55.52 4.92 -13.92
N GLN A 108 -54.73 3.95 -14.39
CA GLN A 108 -54.03 3.03 -13.48
C GLN A 108 -52.82 3.69 -12.82
N THR A 109 -52.63 3.39 -11.54
CA THR A 109 -51.42 3.73 -10.79
C THR A 109 -50.38 2.61 -10.95
N ILE A 110 -49.17 2.96 -11.37
CA ILE A 110 -48.02 2.04 -11.44
C ILE A 110 -46.93 2.56 -10.50
N SER A 111 -46.34 1.65 -9.73
CA SER A 111 -45.20 1.94 -8.86
C SER A 111 -43.90 1.55 -9.54
N TYR A 112 -42.82 2.29 -9.26
CA TYR A 112 -41.48 1.94 -9.69
C TYR A 112 -40.57 1.80 -8.47
N THR A 113 -39.95 0.64 -8.33
CA THR A 113 -38.90 0.39 -7.34
C THR A 113 -37.56 0.71 -7.98
N VAL A 114 -36.79 1.60 -7.36
CA VAL A 114 -35.43 1.98 -7.79
C VAL A 114 -34.46 1.57 -6.69
N THR A 115 -33.46 0.76 -7.02
CA THR A 115 -32.49 0.24 -6.06
C THR A 115 -31.07 0.60 -6.50
N LEU A 116 -30.34 1.31 -5.65
CA LEU A 116 -28.91 1.57 -5.80
C LEU A 116 -28.15 0.70 -4.81
N VAL A 117 -27.19 -0.10 -5.30
CA VAL A 117 -26.36 -0.97 -4.48
C VAL A 117 -24.90 -0.57 -4.69
N ASN A 118 -24.13 -0.46 -3.61
CA ASN A 118 -22.67 -0.46 -3.65
C ASN A 118 -22.19 -1.84 -3.20
N PRO A 119 -22.14 -2.88 -4.07
CA PRO A 119 -21.57 -4.17 -3.72
C PRO A 119 -20.21 -4.04 -3.05
N VAL A 120 -19.90 -5.01 -2.19
CA VAL A 120 -18.54 -5.14 -1.63
C VAL A 120 -17.52 -5.18 -2.79
N PRO A 121 -16.36 -4.50 -2.67
CA PRO A 121 -15.38 -4.43 -3.73
C PRO A 121 -14.94 -5.81 -4.19
N ARG A 122 -15.14 -6.10 -5.48
CA ARG A 122 -14.64 -7.31 -6.15
C ARG A 122 -13.20 -7.04 -6.61
N TRP A 123 -12.21 -7.58 -5.89
CA TRP A 123 -10.80 -7.55 -6.33
C TRP A 123 -10.14 -8.94 -6.25
N PRO A 124 -9.53 -9.50 -7.32
CA PRO A 124 -9.67 -9.17 -8.75
C PRO A 124 -10.59 -10.14 -9.52
N ALA A 125 -11.07 -9.63 -10.65
CA ALA A 125 -11.44 -10.40 -11.84
C ALA A 125 -10.16 -10.77 -12.62
N THR A 126 -10.05 -12.04 -13.04
CA THR A 126 -9.06 -12.65 -13.97
C THR A 126 -7.61 -12.22 -13.86
#